data_AF-A0A9P6MQ84-F1
#
_entry.id   AF-A0A9P6MQ84-F1
#
_cell.length_a   1.000
_cell.length_b   1.000
_cell.length_c   1.000
_cell.angle_alpha   90.00
_cell.angle_beta   90.00
_cell.angle_gamma   90.00
#
_symmetry.space_group_name_H-M   'P 1'
#
loop_
_entity.id
_entity.type
_entity.pdbx_description
1 polymer ?
#
loop_
_entity_poly.entity_id
_entity_poly.type
_entity_poly.pdbx_seq_one_letter_code
_entity_poly.pdbx_strand_id
1 'polypeptide(L)' 'MTEEELRKLEEEEFNTGPLSVLQQSVKNHTQILISCRNNRKLLARVKAFDRHCNMVLENVKE' A
#
# COMPACT_ATOMS: atom_id res chain seq x y z
N MET A 1 10.12 -23.00 3.95
CA MET A 1 9.01 -22.75 3.01
C MET A 1 9.59 -22.55 1.63
N THR A 2 8.93 -23.06 0.62
CA THR A 2 9.26 -22.81 -0.79
C THR A 2 8.92 -21.35 -1.15
N GLU A 3 9.50 -20.84 -2.23
CA GLU A 3 9.21 -19.46 -2.70
C GLU A 3 7.74 -19.25 -3.04
N GLU A 4 7.06 -20.29 -3.54
CA GLU A 4 5.63 -20.23 -3.86
C GLU A 4 4.77 -20.13 -2.62
N GLU A 5 5.11 -20.86 -1.55
CA GLU A 5 4.42 -20.77 -0.26
C GLU A 5 4.59 -19.39 0.37
N LEU A 6 5.80 -18.81 0.28
CA LEU A 6 6.06 -17.45 0.76
C LEU A 6 5.22 -16.40 0.03
N ARG A 7 5.09 -16.49 -1.30
CA ARG A 7 4.25 -15.57 -2.08
C ARG A 7 2.77 -15.69 -1.73
N LYS A 8 2.27 -16.92 -1.56
CA LYS A 8 0.87 -17.14 -1.16
C LYS A 8 0.56 -16.56 0.21
N LEU A 9 1.45 -16.76 1.18
CA LEU A 9 1.32 -16.15 2.51
C LEU A 9 1.34 -14.63 2.44
N GLU A 10 2.20 -14.05 1.61
CA GLU A 10 2.24 -12.61 1.41
C GLU A 10 0.94 -12.07 0.78
N GLU A 11 0.40 -12.77 -0.23
CA GLU A 11 -0.89 -12.43 -0.84
C GLU A 11 -2.05 -12.55 0.15
N GLU A 12 -2.07 -13.57 1.00
CA GLU A 12 -3.09 -13.74 2.04
C GLU A 12 -3.04 -12.61 3.07
N GLU A 13 -1.84 -12.26 3.53
CA GLU A 13 -1.59 -11.12 4.44
C GLU A 13 -2.03 -9.79 3.81
N PHE A 14 -1.79 -9.58 2.51
CA PHE A 14 -2.26 -8.38 1.81
C PHE A 14 -3.78 -8.34 1.66
N ASN A 15 -4.46 -9.48 1.52
CA ASN A 15 -5.90 -9.52 1.32
C ASN A 15 -6.70 -9.48 2.63
N THR A 16 -6.17 -10.04 3.72
CA THR A 16 -6.91 -10.20 4.98
C THR A 16 -6.36 -9.37 6.14
N GLY A 17 -5.11 -8.89 6.02
CA GLY A 17 -4.42 -8.13 7.05
C GLY A 17 -4.66 -6.62 6.99
N PRO A 18 -3.95 -5.84 7.83
CA PRO A 18 -4.07 -4.38 7.88
C PRO A 18 -3.67 -3.68 6.57
N LEU A 19 -2.84 -4.33 5.74
CA LEU A 19 -2.42 -3.81 4.43
C LEU A 19 -3.52 -3.94 3.36
N SER A 20 -4.61 -4.66 3.64
CA SER A 20 -5.77 -4.78 2.73
C SER A 20 -6.39 -3.44 2.38
N VAL A 21 -6.30 -2.45 3.28
CA VAL A 21 -6.75 -1.08 3.02
C VAL A 21 -5.98 -0.43 1.87
N LEU A 22 -4.66 -0.67 1.79
CA LEU A 22 -3.83 -0.19 0.68
C LEU A 22 -4.12 -0.97 -0.60
N GLN A 23 -4.33 -2.28 -0.50
CA GLN A 23 -4.74 -3.11 -1.64
C GLN A 23 -6.07 -2.64 -2.24
N GLN A 24 -7.05 -2.33 -1.39
CA GLN A 24 -8.33 -1.76 -1.80
C GLN A 24 -8.14 -0.38 -2.41
N SER A 25 -7.22 0.43 -1.88
CA SER A 25 -6.94 1.77 -2.39
C SER A 25 -6.33 1.75 -3.79
N VAL A 26 -5.44 0.79 -4.07
CA VAL A 26 -4.91 0.56 -5.42
C VAL A 26 -6.03 0.08 -6.37
N LYS A 27 -6.82 -0.92 -5.97
CA LYS A 27 -7.90 -1.48 -6.80
C LYS A 27 -8.97 -0.46 -7.15
N ASN A 28 -9.39 0.35 -6.18
CA ASN A 28 -10.44 1.35 -6.34
C ASN A 28 -9.91 2.70 -6.83
N HIS A 29 -8.59 2.81 -7.02
CA HIS A 29 -7.91 4.05 -7.35
C HIS A 29 -8.32 5.21 -6.40
N THR A 30 -8.49 4.94 -5.11
CA THR A 30 -8.96 5.94 -4.15
C THR A 30 -7.84 6.90 -3.77
N GLN A 31 -8.23 8.13 -3.43
CA GLN A 31 -7.29 9.12 -2.91
C GLN A 31 -7.06 8.88 -1.43
N ILE A 32 -5.79 8.89 -1.03
CA ILE A 32 -5.35 8.66 0.35
C ILE A 32 -4.58 9.87 0.87
N LEU A 33 -4.65 10.06 2.18
CA LEU A 33 -3.86 11.04 2.92
C LEU A 33 -2.78 10.30 3.72
N ILE A 34 -1.51 10.60 3.48
CA ILE A 34 -0.36 9.99 4.15
C ILE A 34 0.24 11.04 5.08
N SER A 35 0.33 10.72 6.38
CA SER A 35 1.04 11.55 7.33
C SER A 35 2.50 11.09 7.42
N CYS A 36 3.43 11.94 7.00
CA CYS A 36 4.85 11.65 7.04
C CYS A 36 5.47 12.00 8.41
N ARG A 37 6.59 11.35 8.75
CA ARG A 37 7.33 11.57 10.01
C ARG A 37 7.87 12.99 10.16
N ASN A 38 8.08 13.70 9.05
CA ASN A 38 8.52 15.09 9.02
C ASN A 38 7.36 16.11 9.16
N ASN A 39 6.21 15.69 9.69
CA ASN A 39 4.99 16.49 9.87
C ASN A 39 4.39 17.05 8.57
N ARG A 40 4.77 16.50 7.41
CA ARG A 40 4.12 16.81 6.13
C ARG A 40 3.00 15.83 5.83
N LYS A 41 2.01 16.25 5.07
CA LYS A 41 0.85 15.42 4.69
C LYS A 41 0.78 15.32 3.18
N LEU A 42 0.88 14.11 2.65
CA LEU A 42 0.76 13.87 1.21
C LEU A 42 -0.66 13.43 0.88
N LEU A 43 -1.29 14.10 -0.07
CA LEU A 43 -2.55 13.67 -0.65
C LEU A 43 -2.25 13.07 -2.03
N ALA A 44 -2.45 11.76 -2.21
CA ALA A 44 -2.02 11.04 -3.39
C ALA A 44 -2.90 9.81 -3.69
N ARG A 45 -2.66 9.15 -4.82
CA ARG A 45 -3.22 7.82 -5.14
C ARG A 45 -2.10 6.79 -5.19
N VAL A 46 -2.33 5.60 -4.65
CA VAL A 46 -1.32 4.53 -4.64
C VAL A 46 -1.43 3.73 -5.93
N LYS A 47 -0.30 3.53 -6.61
CA LYS A 47 -0.20 2.67 -7.80
C LYS A 47 0.34 1.29 -7.48
N ALA A 48 1.30 1.21 -6.57
CA ALA A 48 1.85 -0.03 -6.05
C ALA A 48 2.34 0.18 -4.62
N PHE A 49 2.40 -0.88 -3.83
CA PHE A 49 3.01 -0.90 -2.51
C PHE A 49 3.68 -2.25 -2.26
N ASP A 50 4.52 -2.33 -1.23
CA ASP A 50 5.15 -3.57 -0.78
C ASP A 50 4.85 -3.86 0.71
N ARG A 51 5.35 -4.99 1.21
CA ARG A 51 5.24 -5.40 2.61
C ARG A 51 5.92 -4.46 3.62
N HIS A 52 6.79 -3.56 3.16
CA HIS A 52 7.47 -2.57 4.01
C HIS A 52 6.75 -1.21 4.00
N CYS A 53 5.56 -1.13 3.39
CA CYS A 53 4.81 0.09 3.17
C CYS A 53 5.54 1.12 2.30
N ASN A 54 6.53 0.71 1.50
CA ASN A 54 7.04 1.57 0.44
C ASN A 54 5.96 1.66 -0.64
N MET A 55 5.68 2.88 -1.11
CA MET A 55 4.59 3.13 -2.04
C MET A 55 5.07 3.87 -3.27
N VAL A 56 4.57 3.45 -4.44
CA VAL A 56 4.63 4.23 -5.68
C VAL A 56 3.35 5.05 -5.76
N LEU A 57 3.49 6.36 -5.73
CA LEU A 57 2.38 7.31 -5.68
C LEU A 57 2.22 8.07 -6.99
N GLU A 58 0.98 8.37 -7.35
CA GLU A 58 0.62 9.24 -8.48
C GLU A 58 -0.20 10.46 -8.03
N ASN A 59 -0.10 11.56 -8.78
CA ASN A 59 -0.81 12.81 -8.53
C ASN A 59 -0.63 13.33 -7.09
N VAL A 60 0.62 13.29 -6.60
CA VAL A 60 0.98 13.68 -5.24
C VAL A 60 0.86 15.18 -5.05
N LYS A 61 0.16 15.59 -4.00
CA LYS A 61 0.16 16.95 -3.47
C LYS A 61 0.70 16.93 -2.05
N GLU A 62 1.73 17.72 -1.77
CA GLU A 62 2.34 17.90 -0.45
C GLU A 62 1.70 19.06 0.34
#